data_AF-A0A1M4YI43-F1
#
_entry.id   AF-A0A1M4YI43-F1
#
_cell.length_a   1.000
_cell.length_b   1.000
_cell.length_c   1.000
_cell.angle_alpha   90.00
_cell.angle_beta   90.00
_cell.angle_gamma   90.00
#
_symmetry.space_group_name_H-M   'P 1'
#
loop_
_entity.id
_entity.type
_entity.pdbx_description
1 polymer ?
#
loop_
_entity_poly.entity_id
_entity_poly.type
_entity_poly.pdbx_seq_one_letter_code
_entity_poly.pdbx_strand_id
1 'polypeptide(L)'
;MKPIKYLFFLIFAMVGLISCDTYGDYEQEFSPVYPLSGQYYVKVIDEAGKEIVMHTITDSDGQKTDVFGTYMYLYNTTDNDKDKLWIKLPSDELFSTGILGKINCNVKDLTFSGTAGNMEADGATVNGTFTVNSGILTLKSVTTPTNGKSDGIEVKYTLNGKTYTVTGFRRTGWDADETWSAPQINN
;
A
#
# COMPACT_ATOMS: atom_id res chain seq x y z
N MET A 1 34.55 28.77 -56.07
CA MET A 1 34.01 28.85 -54.69
C MET A 1 32.58 28.29 -54.51
N LYS A 2 32.02 27.52 -55.47
CA LYS A 2 30.66 26.94 -55.33
C LYS A 2 30.59 25.57 -54.61
N PRO A 3 31.55 24.62 -54.74
CA PRO A 3 31.36 23.26 -54.17
C PRO A 3 31.54 23.21 -52.64
N ILE A 4 32.35 24.09 -52.06
CA ILE A 4 32.62 24.14 -50.61
C ILE A 4 31.39 24.55 -49.78
N LYS A 5 30.50 25.39 -50.34
CA LYS A 5 29.27 25.82 -49.64
C LYS A 5 28.26 24.69 -49.50
N TYR A 6 28.20 23.79 -50.49
CA TYR A 6 27.34 22.62 -50.45
C TYR A 6 27.88 21.54 -49.50
N LEU A 7 29.20 21.46 -49.33
CA LEU A 7 29.83 20.53 -48.38
C LEU A 7 29.43 20.82 -46.93
N PHE A 8 29.45 22.10 -46.52
CA PHE A 8 28.98 22.48 -45.17
C PHE A 8 27.49 22.19 -44.96
N PHE A 9 26.66 22.39 -45.98
CA PHE A 9 25.23 22.10 -45.92
C PHE A 9 24.95 20.59 -45.83
N LEU A 10 25.74 19.78 -46.53
CA LEU A 10 25.66 18.32 -46.52
C LEU A 10 26.10 17.74 -45.16
N ILE A 11 27.17 18.28 -44.57
CA ILE A 11 27.63 17.89 -43.23
C ILE A 11 26.57 18.25 -42.18
N PHE A 12 25.96 19.44 -42.25
CA PHE A 12 24.90 19.85 -41.33
C PHE A 12 23.63 18.98 -41.48
N ALA A 13 23.29 18.58 -42.70
CA ALA A 13 22.17 17.67 -42.96
C ALA A 13 22.43 16.24 -42.46
N MET A 14 23.67 15.74 -42.52
CA MET A 14 24.02 14.42 -41.97
C MET A 14 23.97 14.39 -40.45
N VAL A 15 24.37 15.46 -39.76
CA VAL A 15 24.30 15.55 -38.28
C VAL A 15 22.85 15.52 -37.78
N GLY A 16 21.89 16.05 -38.55
CA GLY A 16 20.46 15.99 -38.23
C GLY A 16 19.82 14.61 -38.38
N LEU A 17 20.46 13.66 -39.08
CA LEU A 17 19.96 12.30 -39.25
C LEU A 17 20.46 11.33 -38.16
N ILE A 18 21.45 11.74 -37.35
CA ILE A 18 22.02 10.94 -36.26
C ILE A 18 21.45 11.32 -34.89
N SER A 19 20.66 12.40 -34.79
CA SER A 19 20.10 12.87 -33.51
C SER A 19 18.81 12.16 -33.09
N CYS A 20 18.48 11.02 -33.70
CA CYS A 20 17.35 10.19 -33.30
C CYS A 20 17.84 9.12 -32.34
N ASP A 21 18.43 9.54 -31.21
CA ASP A 21 18.60 8.66 -30.07
C ASP A 21 17.20 8.33 -29.56
N THR A 22 16.67 7.19 -29.99
CA THR A 22 15.55 6.57 -29.31
C THR A 22 16.12 6.01 -28.02
N TYR A 23 16.17 6.84 -26.98
CA TYR A 23 16.43 6.35 -25.63
C TYR A 23 15.42 5.24 -25.39
N GLY A 24 15.89 4.00 -25.23
CA GLY A 24 15.04 2.91 -24.79
C GLY A 24 14.38 3.32 -23.47
N ASP A 25 13.15 2.87 -23.23
CA ASP A 25 12.50 3.11 -21.95
C ASP A 25 13.45 2.67 -20.83
N TYR A 26 13.69 3.57 -19.88
CA TYR A 26 14.53 3.24 -18.72
C TYR A 26 13.94 2.02 -18.02
N GLU A 27 14.78 1.02 -17.75
CA GLU A 27 14.34 -0.12 -16.94
C GLU A 27 13.94 0.40 -15.56
N GLN A 28 12.63 0.34 -15.28
CA GLN A 28 12.12 0.73 -13.98
C GLN A 28 12.52 -0.34 -12.97
N GLU A 29 13.43 0.00 -12.05
CA GLU A 29 13.79 -0.88 -10.94
C GLU A 29 12.64 -0.93 -9.92
N PHE A 30 12.24 -2.15 -9.58
CA PHE A 30 11.24 -2.40 -8.55
C PHE A 30 11.89 -3.01 -7.32
N SER A 31 11.29 -2.73 -6.16
CA SER A 31 11.56 -3.47 -4.93
C SER A 31 11.37 -4.97 -5.18
N PRO A 32 12.19 -5.87 -4.59
CA PRO A 32 12.03 -7.30 -4.75
C PRO A 32 10.68 -7.84 -4.28
N VAL A 33 10.00 -7.12 -3.40
CA VAL A 33 8.66 -7.46 -2.90
C VAL A 33 7.53 -6.82 -3.71
N TYR A 34 7.81 -6.11 -4.79
CA TYR A 34 6.77 -5.65 -5.71
C TYR A 34 6.11 -6.86 -6.42
N PRO A 35 4.77 -6.91 -6.55
CA PRO A 35 3.82 -5.83 -6.28
C PRO A 35 3.23 -5.81 -4.87
N LEU A 36 3.63 -6.68 -3.94
CA LEU A 36 3.07 -6.70 -2.58
C LEU A 36 3.27 -5.36 -1.84
N SER A 37 4.41 -4.70 -2.05
CA SER A 37 4.66 -3.40 -1.42
C SER A 37 3.71 -2.31 -1.89
N GLY A 38 3.23 -1.50 -0.95
CA GLY A 38 2.34 -0.37 -1.21
C GLY A 38 1.68 0.16 0.06
N GLN A 39 0.97 1.27 -0.11
CA GLN A 39 0.01 1.77 0.86
C GLN A 39 -1.39 1.29 0.47
N TYR A 40 -2.15 0.82 1.43
CA TYR A 40 -3.50 0.30 1.25
C TYR A 40 -4.46 1.07 2.13
N TYR A 41 -5.60 1.48 1.57
CA TYR A 41 -6.73 1.98 2.34
C TYR A 41 -7.58 0.77 2.73
N VAL A 42 -7.71 0.51 4.03
CA VAL A 42 -8.30 -0.72 4.58
C VAL A 42 -9.31 -0.44 5.68
N LYS A 43 -10.24 -1.37 5.86
CA LYS A 43 -11.08 -1.50 7.05
C LYS A 43 -10.72 -2.77 7.81
N VAL A 44 -10.92 -2.76 9.11
CA VAL A 44 -10.65 -3.92 9.99
C VAL A 44 -11.97 -4.44 10.55
N ILE A 45 -12.13 -5.74 10.51
CA ILE A 45 -13.30 -6.48 10.95
C ILE A 45 -12.85 -7.40 12.08
N ASP A 46 -13.54 -7.36 13.21
CA ASP A 46 -13.26 -8.23 14.35
C ASP A 46 -13.75 -9.68 14.14
N GLU A 47 -13.47 -10.55 15.11
CA GLU A 47 -13.88 -11.96 15.08
C GLU A 47 -15.40 -12.18 15.06
N ALA A 48 -16.18 -11.17 15.47
CA ALA A 48 -17.64 -11.20 15.43
C ALA A 48 -18.20 -10.67 14.09
N GLY A 49 -17.34 -10.26 13.16
CA GLY A 49 -17.75 -9.70 11.87
C GLY A 49 -18.11 -8.21 11.92
N LYS A 50 -17.77 -7.50 13.01
CA LYS A 50 -18.05 -6.07 13.16
C LYS A 50 -16.89 -5.22 12.65
N GLU A 51 -17.20 -4.19 11.86
CA GLU A 51 -16.22 -3.18 11.44
C GLU A 51 -15.78 -2.33 12.64
N ILE A 52 -14.46 -2.20 12.81
CA ILE A 52 -13.85 -1.45 13.91
C ILE A 52 -13.77 0.03 13.51
N VAL A 53 -14.23 0.89 14.42
CA VAL A 53 -14.09 2.35 14.29
C VAL A 53 -12.62 2.71 14.56
N MET A 54 -11.98 3.33 13.58
CA MET A 54 -10.59 3.77 13.64
C MET A 54 -10.47 5.12 14.34
N HIS A 55 -11.36 6.05 13.98
CA HIS A 55 -11.41 7.40 14.55
C HIS A 55 -12.86 7.91 14.58
N THR A 56 -13.15 8.89 15.43
CA THR A 56 -14.42 9.63 15.38
C THR A 56 -14.11 11.10 15.11
N ILE A 57 -14.67 11.63 14.03
CA ILE A 57 -14.59 13.05 13.68
C ILE A 57 -15.81 13.75 14.28
N THR A 58 -15.60 14.89 14.94
CA THR A 58 -16.69 15.76 15.38
C THR A 58 -16.64 17.03 14.54
N ASP A 59 -17.73 17.38 13.88
CA ASP A 59 -17.82 18.62 13.10
C ASP A 59 -18.10 19.86 13.99
N SER A 60 -18.21 21.03 13.36
CA SER A 60 -18.48 22.29 14.04
C SER A 60 -19.85 22.34 14.74
N ASP A 61 -20.79 21.53 14.30
CA ASP A 61 -22.16 21.46 14.82
C ASP A 61 -22.30 20.38 15.91
N GLY A 62 -21.20 19.71 16.26
CA GLY A 62 -21.16 18.65 17.27
C GLY A 62 -21.62 17.29 16.75
N GLN A 63 -21.88 17.15 15.45
CA GLN A 63 -22.24 15.87 14.85
C GLN A 63 -20.99 14.98 14.75
N LYS A 64 -21.13 13.76 15.25
CA LYS A 64 -20.07 12.75 15.24
C LYS A 64 -20.18 11.85 14.02
N THR A 65 -19.04 11.55 13.43
CA THR A 65 -18.90 10.61 12.31
C THR A 65 -17.82 9.59 12.66
N ASP A 66 -18.19 8.32 12.66
CA ASP A 66 -17.27 7.22 12.84
C ASP A 66 -16.55 6.94 11.51
N VAL A 67 -15.23 6.86 11.57
CA VAL A 67 -14.35 6.54 10.44
C VAL A 67 -13.86 5.11 10.62
N PHE A 68 -14.09 4.26 9.62
CA PHE A 68 -13.71 2.85 9.61
C PHE A 68 -12.47 2.58 8.77
N GLY A 69 -12.16 3.50 7.85
CA GLY A 69 -10.97 3.42 7.00
C GLY A 69 -9.70 3.85 7.72
N THR A 70 -8.61 3.13 7.47
CA THR A 70 -7.25 3.46 7.89
C THR A 70 -6.24 3.02 6.83
N TYR A 71 -4.96 3.32 7.05
CA TYR A 71 -3.89 2.94 6.13
C TYR A 71 -3.06 1.78 6.67
N MET A 72 -2.89 0.76 5.85
CA MET A 72 -1.93 -0.32 6.06
C MET A 72 -0.79 -0.20 5.07
N TYR A 73 0.41 -0.59 5.50
CA TYR A 73 1.62 -0.49 4.69
C TYR A 73 2.27 -1.86 4.60
N LEU A 74 2.63 -2.24 3.38
CA LEU A 74 3.57 -3.32 3.11
C LEU A 74 4.80 -2.70 2.44
N TYR A 75 5.99 -2.92 3.01
CA TYR A 75 7.21 -2.33 2.46
C TYR A 75 8.40 -3.25 2.61
N ASN A 76 9.40 -3.01 1.77
CA ASN A 76 10.60 -3.84 1.70
C ASN A 76 11.41 -3.78 2.99
N THR A 77 12.18 -4.82 3.27
CA THR A 77 13.16 -4.76 4.36
C THR A 77 14.36 -3.91 3.96
N THR A 78 15.08 -3.37 4.95
CA THR A 78 16.33 -2.64 4.74
C THR A 78 17.39 -3.52 4.05
N ASP A 79 17.33 -4.82 4.30
CA ASP A 79 18.23 -5.83 3.73
C ASP A 79 17.83 -6.25 2.30
N ASN A 80 16.77 -5.65 1.75
CA ASN A 80 16.26 -5.92 0.41
C ASN A 80 15.89 -7.40 0.20
N ASP A 81 15.28 -8.01 1.22
CA ASP A 81 14.87 -9.41 1.21
C ASP A 81 13.84 -9.67 0.09
N LYS A 82 13.95 -10.81 -0.58
CA LYS A 82 13.01 -11.22 -1.64
C LYS A 82 11.80 -11.99 -1.10
N ASP A 83 11.93 -12.49 0.13
CA ASP A 83 11.00 -13.42 0.77
C ASP A 83 10.44 -12.89 2.09
N LYS A 84 10.76 -11.64 2.45
CA LYS A 84 10.25 -10.97 3.65
C LYS A 84 9.87 -9.53 3.35
N LEU A 85 8.86 -9.05 4.04
CA LEU A 85 8.45 -7.65 4.01
C LEU A 85 8.03 -7.21 5.40
N TRP A 86 8.02 -5.90 5.61
CA TRP A 86 7.37 -5.28 6.75
C TRP A 86 5.88 -5.13 6.49
N ILE A 87 5.08 -5.54 7.47
CA ILE A 87 3.67 -5.18 7.58
C ILE A 87 3.51 -4.15 8.70
N LYS A 88 2.78 -3.08 8.42
CA LYS A 88 2.40 -2.07 9.41
C LYS A 88 0.91 -1.74 9.28
N LEU A 89 0.17 -2.01 10.33
CA LEU A 89 -1.16 -1.48 10.58
C LEU A 89 -1.05 -0.62 11.85
N PRO A 90 -1.05 0.71 11.75
CA PRO A 90 -0.87 1.59 12.90
C PRO A 90 -1.97 1.39 13.95
N SER A 91 -1.60 1.45 15.22
CA SER A 91 -2.53 1.60 16.34
C SER A 91 -2.74 3.08 16.68
N ASP A 92 -3.88 3.39 17.30
CA ASP A 92 -4.19 4.70 17.90
C ASP A 92 -5.06 4.51 19.17
N GLU A 93 -5.44 5.59 19.84
CA GLU A 93 -6.25 5.56 21.07
C GLU A 93 -7.55 4.76 20.95
N LEU A 94 -8.21 4.83 19.78
CA LEU A 94 -9.46 4.12 19.49
C LEU A 94 -9.24 2.75 18.83
N PHE A 95 -8.01 2.45 18.37
CA PHE A 95 -7.64 1.23 17.66
C PHE A 95 -6.34 0.63 18.22
N SER A 96 -6.46 -0.24 19.22
CA SER A 96 -5.30 -0.85 19.90
C SER A 96 -4.80 -2.15 19.27
N THR A 97 -5.39 -2.60 18.17
CA THR A 97 -5.06 -3.89 17.53
C THR A 97 -4.10 -3.73 16.35
N GLY A 98 -3.28 -2.67 16.37
CA GLY A 98 -2.24 -2.46 15.37
C GLY A 98 -1.15 -3.54 15.41
N ILE A 99 -0.53 -3.77 14.25
CA ILE A 99 0.58 -4.71 14.10
C ILE A 99 1.73 -4.07 13.35
N LEU A 100 2.95 -4.32 13.80
CA LEU A 100 4.18 -3.93 13.11
C LEU A 100 5.21 -5.04 13.23
N GLY A 101 5.68 -5.57 12.11
CA GLY A 101 6.72 -6.59 12.12
C GLY A 101 7.13 -7.06 10.73
N LYS A 102 8.21 -7.83 10.67
CA LYS A 102 8.66 -8.52 9.46
C LYS A 102 7.95 -9.86 9.33
N ILE A 103 7.36 -10.13 8.18
CA ILE A 103 6.69 -11.40 7.86
C ILE A 103 7.24 -11.99 6.56
N ASN A 104 7.01 -13.28 6.34
CA ASN A 104 7.39 -13.93 5.09
C ASN A 104 6.41 -13.56 3.98
N CYS A 105 6.90 -13.49 2.75
CA CYS A 105 6.10 -13.27 1.56
C CYS A 105 6.51 -14.17 0.40
N ASN A 106 5.55 -14.46 -0.46
CA ASN A 106 5.76 -15.08 -1.76
C ASN A 106 5.21 -14.15 -2.82
N VAL A 107 6.12 -13.46 -3.51
CA VAL A 107 5.79 -12.45 -4.53
C VAL A 107 5.13 -13.07 -5.74
N LYS A 108 5.53 -14.29 -6.13
CA LYS A 108 4.95 -14.98 -7.29
C LYS A 108 3.48 -15.31 -7.05
N ASP A 109 3.17 -15.78 -5.84
CA ASP A 109 1.82 -16.20 -5.47
C ASP A 109 0.99 -15.05 -4.90
N LEU A 110 1.57 -13.85 -4.77
CA LEU A 110 0.94 -12.67 -4.20
C LEU A 110 0.41 -12.88 -2.76
N THR A 111 1.17 -13.64 -1.96
CA THR A 111 0.78 -13.99 -0.59
C THR A 111 1.83 -13.61 0.45
N PHE A 112 1.40 -13.47 1.70
CA PHE A 112 2.26 -13.25 2.85
C PHE A 112 1.66 -13.82 4.13
N SER A 113 2.50 -14.32 5.03
CA SER A 113 2.07 -14.95 6.28
C SER A 113 3.24 -15.12 7.25
N GLY A 114 2.93 -15.45 8.49
CA GLY A 114 3.91 -15.81 9.50
C GLY A 114 3.72 -15.09 10.83
N THR A 115 4.58 -15.42 11.78
CA THR A 115 4.57 -14.88 13.14
C THR A 115 5.73 -13.93 13.34
N ALA A 116 5.48 -12.81 14.01
CA ALA A 116 6.50 -11.81 14.32
C ALA A 116 6.29 -11.22 15.71
N GLY A 117 7.36 -10.67 16.28
CA GLY A 117 7.24 -9.77 17.43
C GLY A 117 6.50 -8.50 17.00
N ASN A 118 5.51 -8.08 17.80
CA ASN A 118 4.80 -6.83 17.52
C ASN A 118 5.65 -5.66 18.00
N MET A 119 6.13 -4.84 17.08
CA MET A 119 7.03 -3.74 17.42
C MET A 119 6.26 -2.48 17.77
N GLU A 120 6.81 -1.73 18.73
CA GLU A 120 6.42 -0.36 19.01
C GLU A 120 6.75 0.54 17.81
N ALA A 121 6.21 1.77 17.82
CA ALA A 121 6.40 2.73 16.72
C ALA A 121 7.87 3.13 16.48
N ASP A 122 8.77 2.88 17.45
CA ASP A 122 10.21 3.08 17.31
C ASP A 122 10.89 2.07 16.35
N GLY A 123 10.18 1.01 15.96
CA GLY A 123 10.67 -0.02 15.04
C GLY A 123 11.77 -0.93 15.63
N ALA A 124 11.98 -0.90 16.95
CA ALA A 124 13.04 -1.65 17.62
C ALA A 124 12.55 -2.40 18.86
N THR A 125 11.60 -1.83 19.62
CA THR A 125 11.09 -2.43 20.85
C THR A 125 9.97 -3.41 20.53
N VAL A 126 10.10 -4.67 21.00
CA VAL A 126 9.07 -5.70 20.81
C VAL A 126 8.16 -5.76 22.03
N ASN A 127 6.85 -5.65 21.82
CA ASN A 127 5.81 -5.78 22.83
C ASN A 127 4.75 -6.79 22.38
N GLY A 128 4.96 -8.05 22.75
CA GLY A 128 4.09 -9.16 22.37
C GLY A 128 4.36 -9.69 20.96
N THR A 129 3.40 -10.46 20.43
CA THR A 129 3.52 -11.17 19.15
C THR A 129 2.21 -11.15 18.40
N PHE A 130 2.29 -11.12 17.07
CA PHE A 130 1.14 -11.33 16.19
C PHE A 130 1.45 -12.42 15.17
N THR A 131 0.41 -13.01 14.60
CA THR A 131 0.53 -13.97 13.50
C THR A 131 -0.36 -13.52 12.34
N VAL A 132 0.20 -13.31 11.16
CA VAL A 132 -0.58 -13.20 9.93
C VAL A 132 -0.88 -14.62 9.46
N ASN A 133 -2.14 -15.04 9.61
CA ASN A 133 -2.60 -16.36 9.21
C ASN A 133 -2.71 -16.47 7.68
N SER A 134 -3.11 -15.39 7.01
CA SER A 134 -3.24 -15.32 5.56
C SER A 134 -3.23 -13.87 5.10
N GLY A 135 -2.34 -13.52 4.18
CA GLY A 135 -2.33 -12.26 3.47
C GLY A 135 -2.32 -12.51 1.98
N ILE A 136 -3.24 -11.89 1.24
CA ILE A 136 -3.41 -12.10 -0.20
C ILE A 136 -3.59 -10.75 -0.88
N LEU A 137 -2.84 -10.53 -1.96
CA LEU A 137 -3.03 -9.44 -2.89
C LEU A 137 -3.69 -9.98 -4.18
N THR A 138 -4.70 -9.26 -4.67
CA THR A 138 -5.37 -9.56 -5.95
C THR A 138 -5.28 -8.37 -6.89
N LEU A 139 -4.62 -8.54 -8.03
CA LEU A 139 -4.35 -7.45 -8.96
C LEU A 139 -5.64 -6.95 -9.62
N LYS A 140 -5.83 -5.62 -9.65
CA LYS A 140 -6.96 -4.93 -10.31
C LYS A 140 -8.35 -5.49 -9.98
N SER A 141 -8.54 -6.03 -8.79
CA SER A 141 -9.76 -6.75 -8.40
C SER A 141 -10.85 -5.83 -7.85
N VAL A 142 -10.50 -4.64 -7.33
CA VAL A 142 -11.44 -3.72 -6.68
C VAL A 142 -11.83 -2.58 -7.62
N THR A 143 -13.11 -2.25 -7.66
CA THR A 143 -13.62 -0.98 -8.19
C THR A 143 -13.65 0.04 -7.05
N THR A 144 -12.93 1.15 -7.18
CA THR A 144 -12.88 2.20 -6.15
C THR A 144 -14.15 3.07 -6.19
N PRO A 145 -14.46 3.87 -5.15
CA PRO A 145 -15.62 4.76 -5.15
C PRO A 145 -15.71 5.71 -6.35
N THR A 146 -14.58 6.14 -6.88
CA THR A 146 -14.49 6.96 -8.12
C THR A 146 -14.54 6.13 -9.42
N ASN A 147 -14.87 4.84 -9.34
CA ASN A 147 -14.93 3.87 -10.44
C ASN A 147 -13.57 3.51 -11.09
N GLY A 148 -12.47 3.78 -10.41
CA GLY A 148 -11.13 3.30 -10.80
C GLY A 148 -10.96 1.80 -10.53
N LYS A 149 -9.94 1.19 -11.15
CA LYS A 149 -9.49 -0.17 -10.80
C LYS A 149 -8.26 -0.11 -9.92
N SER A 150 -8.30 -0.82 -8.80
CA SER A 150 -7.17 -0.93 -7.86
C SER A 150 -6.97 -2.39 -7.43
N ASP A 151 -5.77 -2.67 -6.92
CA ASP A 151 -5.44 -3.98 -6.35
C ASP A 151 -6.16 -4.17 -5.02
N GLY A 152 -6.82 -5.31 -4.84
CA GLY A 152 -7.45 -5.68 -3.58
C GLY A 152 -6.47 -6.35 -2.62
N ILE A 153 -6.70 -6.17 -1.33
CA ILE A 153 -5.95 -6.83 -0.27
C ILE A 153 -6.89 -7.44 0.78
N GLU A 154 -6.57 -8.66 1.21
CA GLU A 154 -7.19 -9.32 2.37
C GLU A 154 -6.10 -9.83 3.30
N VAL A 155 -6.21 -9.54 4.60
CA VAL A 155 -5.29 -10.03 5.64
C VAL A 155 -6.06 -10.56 6.82
N LYS A 156 -5.77 -11.78 7.24
CA LYS A 156 -6.24 -12.36 8.49
C LYS A 156 -5.06 -12.45 9.45
N TYR A 157 -5.17 -11.81 10.60
CA TYR A 157 -4.12 -11.86 11.62
C TYR A 157 -4.71 -12.14 13.01
N THR A 158 -3.93 -12.83 13.83
CA THR A 158 -4.19 -13.08 15.24
C THR A 158 -3.29 -12.21 16.11
N LEU A 159 -3.90 -11.48 17.05
CA LEU A 159 -3.21 -10.70 18.07
C LEU A 159 -3.93 -10.92 19.41
N ASN A 160 -3.18 -11.19 20.48
CA ASN A 160 -3.72 -11.44 21.83
C ASN A 160 -4.85 -12.49 21.86
N GLY A 161 -4.73 -13.54 21.04
CA GLY A 161 -5.71 -14.63 20.95
C GLY A 161 -6.96 -14.33 20.13
N LYS A 162 -7.11 -13.11 19.58
CA LYS A 162 -8.24 -12.72 18.74
C LYS A 162 -7.85 -12.62 17.28
N THR A 163 -8.76 -12.99 16.39
CA THR A 163 -8.54 -12.92 14.94
C THR A 163 -9.27 -11.74 14.34
N TYR A 164 -8.59 -11.04 13.46
CA TYR A 164 -9.08 -9.87 12.74
C TYR A 164 -8.94 -10.09 11.25
N THR A 165 -9.89 -9.56 10.48
CA THR A 165 -9.83 -9.54 9.02
C THR A 165 -9.69 -8.10 8.55
N VAL A 166 -8.64 -7.82 7.79
CA VAL A 166 -8.40 -6.56 7.09
C VAL A 166 -8.79 -6.75 5.65
N THR A 167 -9.61 -5.85 5.12
CA THR A 167 -9.96 -5.83 3.69
C THR A 167 -9.79 -4.42 3.15
N GLY A 168 -9.32 -4.30 1.91
CA GLY A 168 -9.34 -3.02 1.23
C GLY A 168 -8.65 -3.03 -0.12
N PHE A 169 -8.06 -1.90 -0.51
CA PHE A 169 -7.44 -1.74 -1.81
C PHE A 169 -6.20 -0.85 -1.76
N ARG A 170 -5.33 -0.96 -2.77
CA ARG A 170 -4.15 -0.10 -2.92
C ARG A 170 -4.61 1.35 -3.06
N ARG A 171 -4.07 2.22 -2.20
CA ARG A 171 -4.45 3.63 -2.16
C ARG A 171 -4.20 4.29 -3.51
N THR A 172 -5.19 5.04 -4.00
CA THR A 172 -5.15 5.72 -5.30
C THR A 172 -4.55 7.13 -5.20
N GLY A 173 -4.57 7.73 -4.02
CA GLY A 173 -4.18 9.11 -3.78
C GLY A 173 -5.30 10.13 -3.98
N TRP A 174 -6.52 9.67 -4.31
CA TRP A 174 -7.71 10.53 -4.41
C TRP A 174 -8.51 10.46 -3.12
N ASP A 175 -8.72 11.60 -2.47
CA ASP A 175 -9.53 11.68 -1.24
C ASP A 175 -10.97 11.17 -1.46
N ALA A 176 -11.49 11.31 -2.68
CA ALA A 176 -12.81 10.82 -3.06
C ALA A 176 -12.95 9.27 -3.05
N ASP A 177 -11.84 8.52 -2.97
CA ASP A 177 -11.86 7.07 -2.77
C ASP A 177 -11.81 6.67 -1.28
N GLU A 178 -11.51 7.60 -0.37
CA GLU A 178 -11.27 7.35 1.05
C GLU A 178 -12.53 7.59 1.88
N THR A 179 -13.60 6.86 1.56
CA THR A 179 -14.98 7.19 1.97
C THR A 179 -15.57 6.33 3.09
N TRP A 180 -14.77 5.50 3.79
CA TRP A 180 -15.31 4.59 4.80
C TRP A 180 -15.56 5.30 6.12
N SER A 181 -16.69 5.99 6.20
CA SER A 181 -17.18 6.72 7.36
C SER A 181 -18.70 6.71 7.43
N ALA A 182 -19.29 6.74 8.62
CA ALA A 182 -20.74 6.84 8.83
C ALA A 182 -21.08 7.78 9.99
N PRO A 183 -22.15 8.59 9.89
CA PRO A 183 -22.59 9.44 10.99
C PRO A 183 -23.09 8.58 12.17
N GLN A 184 -22.78 8.99 13.40
CA GLN A 184 -23.39 8.39 14.59
C GLN A 184 -24.86 8.82 14.65
N ILE A 185 -25.76 7.83 14.65
CA ILE A 185 -27.18 8.09 14.89
C ILE A 185 -27.36 8.17 16.41
N ASN A 186 -27.55 9.39 16.91
CA ASN A 186 -27.88 9.61 18.31
C ASN A 186 -29.28 9.02 18.56
N ASN A 187 -29.37 7.97 19.39
CA ASN A 187 -30.63 7.52 19.99
C ASN A 187 -30.98 8.38 21.21
#